data_AF-A0A523QYH9-F1
#
_entry.id   AF-A0A523QYH9-F1
#
_cell.length_a   1.000
_cell.length_b   1.000
_cell.length_c   1.000
_cell.angle_alpha   90.00
_cell.angle_beta   90.00
_cell.angle_gamma   90.00
#
_symmetry.space_group_name_H-M   'P 1'
#
loop_
_entity.id
_entity.type
_entity.pdbx_description
1 polymer ?
#
loop_
_entity_poly.entity_id
_entity_poly.type
_entity_poly.pdbx_seq_one_letter_code
_entity_poly.pdbx_strand_id
1 'polypeptide(L)'
;MEVMYITLQERDLSEADERVNLMAALPITRVESNSSLGIFAAKLKANYHIFVADAWIGALAKERNATLVHKDPEFEQIEGVIQVLKLPYK
;
A
#
# COMPACT_ATOMS: atom_id res chain seq x y z
N MET A 1 3.99 -1.56 8.75
CA MET A 1 3.54 -0.58 9.76
C MET A 1 2.02 -0.68 9.96
N GLU A 2 1.21 -0.55 8.91
CA GLU A 2 -0.28 -0.60 9.03
C GLU A 2 -0.82 -1.84 9.72
N VAL A 3 -0.44 -3.04 9.25
CA VAL A 3 -0.90 -4.30 9.86
C VAL A 3 -0.53 -4.39 11.34
N MET A 4 0.63 -3.86 11.74
CA MET A 4 1.06 -3.86 13.14
C MET A 4 0.18 -2.94 13.99
N TYR A 5 0.07 -1.65 13.63
CA TYR A 5 -0.60 -0.69 14.52
C TYR A 5 -2.12 -0.88 14.53
N ILE A 6 -2.74 -1.24 13.39
CA ILE A 6 -4.19 -1.49 13.34
C ILE A 6 -4.50 -2.68 14.24
N THR A 7 -3.71 -3.76 14.14
CA THR A 7 -3.91 -4.92 15.02
C THR A 7 -3.69 -4.55 16.47
N LEU A 8 -2.67 -3.75 16.82
CA LEU A 8 -2.47 -3.26 18.18
C LEU A 8 -3.61 -2.37 18.70
N GLN A 9 -4.26 -1.59 17.83
CA GLN A 9 -5.41 -0.76 18.20
C GLN A 9 -6.66 -1.59 18.48
N GLU A 10 -6.82 -2.71 17.78
CA GLU A 10 -8.02 -3.55 17.86
C GLU A 10 -7.87 -4.78 18.77
N ARG A 11 -6.63 -5.22 19.02
CA ARG A 11 -6.25 -6.50 19.63
C ARG A 11 -5.07 -6.31 20.59
N ASP A 12 -4.12 -7.25 20.60
CA ASP A 12 -2.92 -7.22 21.44
C ASP A 12 -1.63 -7.40 20.63
N LEU A 13 -0.49 -7.33 21.32
CA LEU A 13 0.84 -7.45 20.72
C LEU A 13 1.09 -8.85 20.17
N SER A 14 0.58 -9.90 20.82
CA SER A 14 0.79 -11.28 20.37
C SER A 14 0.15 -11.50 19.01
N GLU A 15 -1.08 -11.04 18.81
CA GLU A 15 -1.78 -11.15 17.53
C GLU A 15 -1.14 -10.25 16.45
N ALA A 16 -0.66 -9.06 16.83
CA ALA A 16 0.04 -8.16 15.90
C ALA A 16 1.34 -8.79 15.37
N ASP A 17 2.16 -9.37 16.26
CA ASP A 17 3.39 -10.07 15.91
C ASP A 17 3.10 -11.30 15.04
N GLU A 18 2.08 -12.09 15.38
CA GLU A 18 1.67 -13.24 14.58
C GLU A 18 1.30 -12.83 13.15
N ARG A 19 0.47 -11.79 12.96
CA ARG A 19 0.08 -11.32 11.62
C ARG A 19 1.27 -10.82 10.81
N VAL A 20 2.20 -10.08 11.43
CA VAL A 20 3.43 -9.64 10.78
C VAL A 20 4.29 -10.83 10.37
N ASN A 21 4.40 -11.85 11.22
CA ASN A 21 5.14 -13.08 10.90
C ASN A 21 4.49 -13.89 9.77
N LEU A 22 3.16 -13.97 9.73
CA LEU A 22 2.44 -14.61 8.62
C LEU A 22 2.68 -13.87 7.30
N MET A 23 2.62 -12.53 7.29
CA MET A 23 3.05 -11.74 6.14
C MET A 23 4.53 -11.96 5.80
N ALA A 24 5.36 -12.17 6.84
CA ALA A 24 6.78 -12.43 6.71
C ALA A 24 7.09 -13.75 5.96
N ALA A 25 6.20 -14.72 6.07
CA ALA A 25 6.33 -16.05 5.47
C ALA A 25 5.82 -16.13 4.01
N LEU A 26 5.09 -15.13 3.52
CA LEU A 26 4.59 -15.12 2.14
C LEU A 26 5.74 -15.07 1.13
N PRO A 27 5.68 -15.82 0.00
CA PRO A 27 6.70 -15.81 -1.05
C PRO A 27 6.57 -14.57 -1.94
N ILE A 28 6.63 -13.39 -1.33
CA ILE A 28 6.49 -12.09 -2.00
C ILE A 28 7.77 -11.27 -1.82
N THR A 29 8.08 -10.43 -2.81
CA THR A 29 9.16 -9.46 -2.69
C THR A 29 8.70 -8.28 -1.82
N ARG A 30 9.39 -8.05 -0.70
CA ARG A 30 9.22 -6.83 0.09
C ARG A 30 10.14 -5.75 -0.46
N VAL A 31 9.57 -4.58 -0.72
CA VAL A 31 10.33 -3.43 -1.21
C VAL A 31 10.34 -2.38 -0.13
N GLU A 32 11.55 -2.05 0.35
CA GLU A 32 11.76 -0.97 1.31
C GLU A 32 11.67 0.40 0.63
N SER A 33 11.29 1.41 1.41
CA SER A 33 11.27 2.78 0.93
C SER A 33 12.67 3.24 0.52
N ASN A 34 12.76 3.95 -0.60
CA ASN A 34 13.97 4.62 -1.05
C ASN A 34 13.63 6.06 -1.50
N SER A 35 14.66 6.87 -1.76
CA SER A 35 14.47 8.28 -2.13
C SER A 35 13.68 8.47 -3.44
N SER A 36 13.86 7.58 -4.43
CA SER A 36 13.12 7.61 -5.70
C SER A 36 11.62 7.40 -5.47
N LEU A 37 11.28 6.33 -4.73
CA LEU A 37 9.90 6.03 -4.33
C LEU A 37 9.28 7.18 -3.54
N GLY A 38 10.04 7.78 -2.62
CA GLY A 38 9.56 8.88 -1.79
C GLY A 38 9.21 10.13 -2.59
N ILE A 39 10.03 10.49 -3.58
CA ILE A 39 9.75 11.62 -4.48
C ILE A 39 8.48 11.35 -5.29
N PHE A 40 8.29 10.12 -5.78
CA PHE A 40 7.10 9.79 -6.56
C PHE A 40 5.84 9.74 -5.70
N ALA A 41 5.91 9.14 -4.51
CA ALA A 41 4.82 9.13 -3.54
C ALA A 41 4.42 10.56 -3.14
N ALA A 42 5.38 11.44 -2.88
CA ALA A 42 5.11 12.85 -2.60
C ALA A 42 4.39 13.54 -3.77
N LYS A 43 4.80 13.29 -5.01
CA LYS A 43 4.11 13.80 -6.21
C LYS A 43 2.68 13.28 -6.31
N LEU A 44 2.44 11.99 -6.05
CA LEU A 44 1.08 11.44 -6.03
C LEU A 44 0.23 12.13 -4.96
N LYS A 45 0.71 12.18 -3.71
CA LYS A 45 -0.01 12.81 -2.60
C LYS A 45 -0.27 14.31 -2.80
N ALA A 46 0.60 15.01 -3.51
CA ALA A 46 0.43 16.43 -3.81
C ALA A 46 -0.62 16.71 -4.90
N ASN A 47 -0.77 15.80 -5.87
CA ASN A 47 -1.69 15.97 -6.99
C ASN A 47 -3.05 15.28 -6.77
N TYR A 48 -3.12 14.32 -5.86
CA TYR A 48 -4.29 13.49 -5.59
C TYR A 48 -4.62 13.46 -4.09
N HIS A 49 -5.90 13.47 -3.76
CA HIS A 49 -6.40 13.37 -2.40
C HIS A 49 -6.48 11.90 -1.94
N ILE A 50 -5.32 11.26 -1.82
CA ILE A 50 -5.13 9.88 -1.31
C ILE A 50 -4.43 9.88 0.05
N PHE A 51 -4.53 8.82 0.85
CA PHE A 51 -3.70 8.72 2.05
C PHE A 51 -2.20 8.58 1.75
N VAL A 52 -1.35 8.83 2.76
CA VAL A 52 0.11 8.74 2.61
C VAL A 52 0.54 7.30 2.27
N ALA A 53 -0.06 6.29 2.92
CA ALA A 53 0.20 4.88 2.63
C ALA A 53 -0.13 4.55 1.17
N ASP A 54 -1.29 4.98 0.68
CA ASP A 54 -1.74 4.78 -0.71
C ASP A 54 -0.83 5.47 -1.72
N ALA A 55 -0.28 6.63 -1.38
CA ALA A 55 0.72 7.30 -2.22
C ALA A 55 2.00 6.46 -2.38
N TRP A 56 2.46 5.78 -1.33
CA TRP A 56 3.60 4.85 -1.41
C TRP A 56 3.26 3.60 -2.21
N ILE A 57 2.07 3.04 -2.03
CA ILE A 57 1.59 1.86 -2.78
C ILE A 57 1.51 2.18 -4.27
N GLY A 58 0.88 3.30 -4.64
CA GLY A 58 0.79 3.76 -6.03
C GLY A 58 2.16 4.08 -6.62
N ALA A 59 3.08 4.63 -5.82
CA ALA A 59 4.46 4.88 -6.27
C ALA A 59 5.21 3.60 -6.61
N LEU A 60 5.09 2.59 -5.77
CA LEU A 60 5.72 1.29 -6.02
C LEU A 60 5.11 0.61 -7.25
N ALA A 61 3.79 0.66 -7.41
CA ALA A 61 3.11 0.14 -8.59
C ALA A 61 3.63 0.80 -9.87
N LYS A 62 3.81 2.13 -9.85
CA LYS A 62 4.38 2.85 -11.00
C LYS A 62 5.83 2.47 -11.27
N GLU A 63 6.69 2.49 -10.25
CA GLU A 63 8.13 2.21 -10.39
C GLU A 63 8.37 0.81 -10.98
N ARG A 64 7.56 -0.17 -10.57
CA ARG A 64 7.67 -1.56 -11.00
C ARG A 64 6.85 -1.89 -12.25
N ASN A 65 6.13 -0.92 -12.82
CA ASN A 65 5.14 -1.15 -13.87
C ASN A 65 4.20 -2.32 -13.53
N ALA A 66 3.76 -2.37 -12.28
CA ALA A 66 2.94 -3.43 -11.73
C ALA A 66 1.46 -3.02 -11.67
N THR A 67 0.58 -4.01 -11.66
CA THR A 67 -0.86 -3.81 -11.45
C THR A 67 -1.16 -3.78 -9.95
N LEU A 68 -1.73 -2.67 -9.47
CA LEU A 68 -2.21 -2.54 -8.10
C LEU A 68 -3.56 -3.25 -7.95
N VAL A 69 -3.61 -4.31 -7.15
CA VAL A 69 -4.85 -5.00 -6.78
C VAL A 69 -5.42 -4.34 -5.52
N HIS A 70 -6.65 -3.82 -5.57
CA HIS A 70 -7.27 -3.13 -4.43
C HIS A 70 -8.79 -3.32 -4.38
N LYS A 71 -9.38 -2.95 -3.23
CA LYS A 71 -10.83 -2.81 -3.02
C LYS A 71 -11.19 -1.41 -2.46
N ASP A 72 -10.25 -0.48 -2.50
CA ASP A 72 -10.43 0.87 -1.95
C ASP A 72 -10.77 1.89 -3.06
N PRO A 73 -11.93 2.56 -3.01
CA PRO A 73 -12.28 3.62 -3.95
C PRO A 73 -11.28 4.79 -4.01
N GLU A 74 -10.45 4.99 -2.98
CA GLU A 74 -9.44 6.05 -3.01
C GLU A 74 -8.48 5.94 -4.19
N PHE A 75 -8.22 4.72 -4.69
CA PHE A 75 -7.33 4.52 -5.84
C PHE A 75 -7.96 4.88 -7.18
N GLU A 76 -9.29 5.10 -7.26
CA GLU A 76 -9.98 5.45 -8.51
C GLU A 76 -9.41 6.76 -9.11
N GLN A 77 -8.97 7.68 -8.26
CA GLN A 77 -8.41 8.96 -8.70
C GLN A 77 -7.02 8.84 -9.36
N ILE A 78 -6.31 7.71 -9.18
CA ILE A 78 -4.97 7.49 -9.76
C ILE A 78 -4.91 6.42 -10.84
N GLU A 79 -6.06 5.87 -11.28
CA GLU A 79 -6.12 4.85 -12.35
C GLU A 79 -5.56 5.35 -13.70
N GLY A 80 -5.57 6.66 -13.93
CA GLY A 80 -4.93 7.26 -15.11
C GLY A 80 -3.39 7.28 -15.04
N VAL A 81 -2.81 7.02 -13.87
CA VAL A 81 -1.36 7.10 -13.62
C VAL A 81 -0.73 5.71 -13.51
N ILE A 82 -1.45 4.77 -12.91
CA ILE A 82 -1.00 3.39 -12.63
C ILE A 82 -1.97 2.36 -13.16
N GLN A 83 -1.49 1.13 -13.40
CA GLN A 83 -2.38 0.01 -13.70
C GLN A 83 -3.07 -0.45 -12.41
N VAL A 84 -4.38 -0.65 -12.48
CA VAL A 84 -5.17 -1.16 -11.36
C VAL A 84 -5.98 -2.39 -11.74
N LEU A 85 -6.18 -3.27 -10.77
CA LEU A 85 -7.16 -4.34 -10.79
C LEU A 85 -8.09 -4.15 -9.59
N LYS A 86 -9.26 -3.56 -9.85
CA LYS A 86 -10.27 -3.32 -8.86
C LYS A 86 -11.05 -4.59 -8.55
N LEU A 87 -11.05 -5.00 -7.28
CA LEU A 87 -11.88 -6.09 -6.77
C LEU A 87 -13.31 -5.58 -6.48
N PRO A 88 -14.34 -6.45 -6.52
CA PRO A 88 -15.71 -6.04 -6.23
C PRO A 88 -15.84 -5.38 -4.86
N TYR A 89 -16.49 -4.22 -4.78
CA TYR A 89 -16.82 -3.57 -3.51
C TYR A 89 -17.80 -4.44 -2.70
N LYS A 90 -17.80 -4.28 -1.38
CA LYS A 90 -18.68 -5.03 -0.47
C LYS A 90 -19.94 -4.23 -0.24
#